data_AF-A0A8S0XF65-F1
#
_entry.id   AF-A0A8S0XF65-F1
#
_cell.length_a   1.000
_cell.length_b   1.000
_cell.length_c   1.000
_cell.angle_alpha   90.00
_cell.angle_beta   90.00
_cell.angle_gamma   90.00
#
_symmetry.space_group_name_H-M   'P 1'
#
loop_
_entity.id
_entity.type
_entity.pdbx_description
1 polymer ?
#
loop_
_entity_poly.entity_id
_entity_poly.type
_entity_poly.pdbx_seq_one_letter_code
_entity_poly.pdbx_strand_id
1 'polypeptide(L)'
;MNKLEKVALRCARVRGKPLVLIINNVHFFQNNDDGKHMLLQLQQKAEAWAASGILTMVFSSDDFWPFHVMRQSASRMHVISIYDLDPRESARASRRIRRSAGRPAAEPEAANEALSLIGGRLSYLNKVSKAKDVVQMAKHLLQVETGWLLSQIGLIPDCDDDVMDEVQRFLQY
;
A
#
# COMPACT_ATOMS: atom_id res chain seq x y z
N MET A 1 -28.81 -18.79 -8.24
CA MET A 1 -28.24 -18.20 -7.01
C MET A 1 -27.06 -19.03 -6.54
N ASN A 2 -25.86 -18.46 -6.57
CA ASN A 2 -24.61 -19.13 -6.21
C ASN A 2 -24.57 -19.41 -4.68
N LYS A 3 -23.76 -20.39 -4.24
CA LYS A 3 -23.60 -20.72 -2.80
C LYS A 3 -23.14 -19.50 -1.99
N LEU A 4 -22.24 -18.70 -2.56
CA LEU A 4 -21.73 -17.47 -1.96
C LEU A 4 -22.83 -16.42 -1.73
N GLU A 5 -23.72 -16.24 -2.72
CA GLU A 5 -24.88 -15.33 -2.60
C GLU A 5 -25.86 -15.79 -1.52
N LYS A 6 -26.13 -17.10 -1.43
CA LYS A 6 -26.97 -17.68 -0.37
C LYS A 6 -26.41 -17.39 1.03
N VAL A 7 -25.09 -17.54 1.20
CA VAL A 7 -24.42 -17.24 2.47
C VAL A 7 -24.46 -15.74 2.74
N ALA A 8 -24.16 -14.89 1.76
CA ALA A 8 -24.19 -13.44 1.90
C ALA A 8 -25.57 -12.92 2.31
N LEU A 9 -26.64 -13.38 1.64
CA LEU A 9 -28.02 -13.04 1.98
C LEU A 9 -28.40 -13.48 3.39
N ARG A 10 -28.02 -14.71 3.79
CA ARG A 10 -28.29 -15.21 5.15
C ARG A 10 -27.56 -14.36 6.19
N CYS A 11 -26.28 -14.08 5.98
CA CYS A 11 -25.47 -13.25 6.87
C CYS A 11 -26.00 -11.81 6.96
N ALA A 12 -26.39 -11.21 5.84
CA ALA A 12 -26.95 -9.87 5.81
C ALA A 12 -28.28 -9.81 6.58
N ARG A 13 -29.16 -10.81 6.41
CA ARG A 13 -30.43 -10.89 7.14
C ARG A 13 -30.24 -11.06 8.65
N VAL A 14 -29.24 -11.85 9.07
CA VAL A 14 -28.96 -12.08 10.50
C VAL A 14 -28.27 -10.87 11.14
N ARG A 15 -27.33 -10.21 10.44
CA ARG A 15 -26.54 -9.09 10.99
C ARG A 15 -27.16 -7.71 10.78
N GLY A 16 -28.17 -7.59 9.91
CA GLY A 16 -28.78 -6.32 9.54
C GLY A 16 -27.88 -5.39 8.71
N LYS A 17 -26.76 -5.90 8.18
CA LYS A 17 -25.79 -5.12 7.40
C LYS A 17 -25.08 -5.97 6.34
N PRO A 18 -24.69 -5.39 5.18
CA PRO A 18 -24.01 -6.12 4.11
C PRO A 18 -22.64 -6.65 4.56
N LEU A 19 -22.16 -7.70 3.88
CA LEU A 19 -20.79 -8.19 4.05
C LEU A 19 -19.78 -7.29 3.33
N VAL A 20 -18.55 -7.30 3.80
CA VAL A 20 -17.43 -6.64 3.11
C VAL A 20 -16.40 -7.70 2.74
N LEU A 21 -16.01 -7.76 1.47
CA LEU A 21 -14.96 -8.64 0.96
C LEU A 21 -13.82 -7.78 0.43
N ILE A 22 -12.61 -8.02 0.91
CA ILE A 22 -11.42 -7.27 0.48
C ILE A 22 -10.55 -8.21 -0.35
N ILE A 23 -10.22 -7.81 -1.58
CA ILE A 23 -9.25 -8.48 -2.43
C ILE A 23 -8.04 -7.55 -2.52
N ASN A 24 -6.95 -7.96 -1.90
CA ASN A 24 -5.73 -7.18 -1.87
C ASN A 24 -4.83 -7.48 -3.07
N ASN A 25 -4.03 -6.49 -3.45
CA ASN A 25 -2.97 -6.61 -4.44
C ASN A 25 -3.45 -7.14 -5.80
N VAL A 26 -4.54 -6.58 -6.34
CA VAL A 26 -5.11 -7.04 -7.62
C VAL A 26 -4.21 -6.81 -8.82
N HIS A 27 -3.15 -6.01 -8.68
CA HIS A 27 -2.10 -5.87 -9.69
C HIS A 27 -1.27 -7.13 -9.91
N PHE A 28 -1.31 -8.12 -9.00
CA PHE A 28 -0.66 -9.42 -9.21
C PHE A 28 -1.40 -10.32 -10.19
N PHE A 29 -2.62 -9.97 -10.62
CA PHE A 29 -3.18 -10.59 -11.81
C PHE A 29 -2.28 -10.30 -13.00
N GLN A 30 -2.14 -11.28 -13.90
CA GLN A 30 -1.34 -11.08 -15.10
C GLN A 30 -2.01 -9.99 -15.95
N ASN A 31 -1.24 -9.00 -16.41
CA ASN A 31 -1.74 -7.94 -17.29
C ASN A 31 -1.87 -8.43 -18.75
N ASN A 32 -2.38 -9.65 -18.93
CA ASN A 32 -2.80 -10.24 -20.19
C ASN A 32 -4.33 -10.30 -20.25
N ASP A 33 -4.88 -10.80 -21.35
CA ASP A 33 -6.32 -10.82 -21.56
C ASP A 33 -7.03 -11.67 -20.50
N ASP A 34 -6.46 -12.82 -20.11
CA ASP A 34 -7.05 -13.70 -19.09
C ASP A 34 -7.15 -13.02 -17.72
N GLY A 35 -6.07 -12.38 -17.26
CA GLY A 35 -6.08 -11.68 -15.97
C GLY A 35 -7.01 -10.46 -15.97
N LYS A 36 -7.06 -9.71 -17.09
CA LYS A 36 -8.01 -8.62 -17.29
C LYS A 36 -9.46 -9.12 -17.27
N HIS A 37 -9.75 -10.21 -17.97
CA HIS A 37 -11.09 -10.81 -17.99
C HIS A 37 -11.52 -11.28 -16.60
N MET A 38 -10.65 -11.93 -15.85
CA MET A 38 -10.94 -12.33 -14.48
C MET A 38 -11.24 -11.12 -13.59
N LEU A 39 -10.44 -10.06 -13.69
CA LEU A 39 -10.67 -8.82 -12.94
C LEU A 39 -12.02 -8.18 -13.27
N LEU A 40 -12.38 -8.12 -14.56
CA LEU A 40 -13.68 -7.60 -15.02
C LEU A 40 -14.85 -8.47 -14.55
N GLN A 41 -14.70 -9.80 -14.52
CA GLN A 41 -15.74 -10.70 -13.97
C GLN A 41 -15.95 -10.45 -12.47
N LEU A 42 -14.87 -10.28 -11.71
CA LEU A 42 -14.94 -9.92 -10.29
C LEU A 42 -15.64 -8.57 -10.10
N GLN A 43 -15.31 -7.57 -10.93
CA GLN A 43 -15.99 -6.28 -10.92
C GLN A 43 -17.50 -6.40 -11.18
N GLN A 44 -17.90 -7.14 -12.22
CA GLN A 44 -19.33 -7.33 -12.53
C GLN A 44 -20.09 -7.98 -11.35
N LYS A 45 -19.47 -8.95 -10.67
CA LYS A 45 -20.05 -9.54 -9.46
C LYS A 45 -20.09 -8.56 -8.29
N ALA A 46 -19.02 -7.79 -8.09
CA ALA A 46 -18.98 -6.74 -7.08
C ALA A 46 -20.12 -5.75 -7.23
N GLU A 47 -20.35 -5.26 -8.45
CA GLU A 47 -21.40 -4.26 -8.72
C GLU A 47 -22.81 -4.85 -8.55
N ALA A 48 -23.05 -6.09 -9.00
CA ALA A 48 -24.34 -6.77 -8.81
C ALA A 48 -24.66 -7.03 -7.32
N TRP A 49 -23.66 -7.44 -6.54
CA TRP A 49 -23.84 -7.71 -5.10
C TRP A 49 -23.94 -6.43 -4.26
N ALA A 50 -23.25 -5.36 -4.65
CA ALA A 50 -23.41 -4.05 -4.03
C ALA A 50 -24.80 -3.46 -4.31
N ALA A 51 -25.28 -3.57 -5.56
CA ALA A 51 -26.62 -3.11 -5.95
C ALA A 51 -27.76 -3.83 -5.23
N SER A 52 -27.57 -5.11 -4.89
CA SER A 52 -28.54 -5.89 -4.10
C SER A 52 -28.41 -5.68 -2.59
N GLY A 53 -27.44 -4.89 -2.12
CA GLY A 53 -27.25 -4.58 -0.71
C GLY A 53 -26.78 -5.75 0.15
N ILE A 54 -26.16 -6.77 -0.47
CA ILE A 54 -25.75 -7.99 0.24
C ILE A 54 -24.25 -8.02 0.55
N LEU A 55 -23.43 -7.43 -0.33
CA LEU A 55 -21.97 -7.45 -0.19
C LEU A 55 -21.33 -6.26 -0.91
N THR A 56 -20.33 -5.66 -0.29
CA THR A 56 -19.44 -4.66 -0.91
C THR A 56 -18.05 -5.27 -1.09
N MET A 57 -17.49 -5.22 -2.30
CA MET A 57 -16.11 -5.63 -2.56
C MET A 57 -15.19 -4.41 -2.56
N VAL A 58 -14.01 -4.57 -1.96
CA VAL A 58 -12.92 -3.58 -1.96
C VAL A 58 -11.72 -4.21 -2.66
N PHE A 59 -11.26 -3.57 -3.72
CA PHE A 59 -10.06 -3.97 -4.46
C PHE A 59 -8.93 -3.01 -4.08
N SER A 60 -7.78 -3.53 -3.65
CA SER A 60 -6.58 -2.71 -3.43
C SER A 60 -5.51 -3.03 -4.47
N SER A 61 -4.83 -1.99 -4.93
CA SER A 61 -3.76 -2.10 -5.93
C SER A 61 -2.71 -1.02 -5.71
N ASP A 62 -1.44 -1.38 -5.87
CA ASP A 62 -0.30 -0.48 -5.91
C ASP A 62 0.11 -0.12 -7.36
N ASP A 63 -0.51 -0.75 -8.36
CA ASP A 63 -0.34 -0.44 -9.78
C ASP A 63 -1.64 0.16 -10.37
N PHE A 64 -1.49 0.93 -11.44
CA PHE A 64 -2.54 1.68 -12.12
C PHE A 64 -3.28 0.86 -13.19
N TRP A 65 -2.67 -0.20 -13.74
CA TRP A 65 -3.31 -0.99 -14.81
C TRP A 65 -4.69 -1.58 -14.42
N PRO A 66 -4.92 -2.10 -13.20
CA PRO A 66 -6.23 -2.64 -12.81
C PRO A 66 -7.31 -1.55 -12.83
N PHE A 67 -6.96 -0.34 -12.37
CA PHE A 67 -7.86 0.80 -12.40
C PHE A 67 -8.27 1.15 -13.82
N HIS A 68 -7.32 1.21 -14.76
CA HIS A 68 -7.62 1.52 -16.16
C HIS A 68 -8.58 0.53 -16.80
N VAL A 69 -8.36 -0.77 -16.57
CA VAL A 69 -9.21 -1.84 -17.11
C VAL A 69 -10.60 -1.75 -16.50
N MET A 70 -10.69 -1.66 -15.17
CA MET A 70 -11.97 -1.69 -14.48
C MET A 70 -12.81 -0.43 -14.73
N ARG A 71 -12.16 0.75 -14.85
CA ARG A 71 -12.86 2.03 -15.03
C ARG A 71 -13.68 2.09 -16.30
N GLN A 72 -13.28 1.38 -17.36
CA GLN A 72 -13.99 1.37 -18.65
C GLN A 72 -15.41 0.79 -18.54
N SER A 73 -15.60 -0.22 -17.69
CA SER A 73 -16.89 -0.91 -17.50
C SER A 73 -17.56 -0.58 -16.17
N ALA A 74 -17.09 0.46 -15.47
CA ALA A 74 -17.54 0.80 -14.12
C ALA A 74 -18.91 1.50 -14.13
N SER A 75 -19.89 0.94 -13.43
CA SER A 75 -21.20 1.57 -13.21
C SER A 75 -21.35 2.13 -11.80
N ARG A 76 -20.77 1.46 -10.78
CA ARG A 76 -21.00 1.76 -9.35
C ARG A 76 -19.72 1.71 -8.51
N MET A 77 -18.56 1.62 -9.14
CA MET A 77 -17.29 1.66 -8.42
C MET A 77 -16.95 3.06 -7.91
N HIS A 78 -16.52 3.12 -6.65
CA HIS A 78 -15.88 4.29 -6.06
C HIS A 78 -14.37 4.04 -5.97
N VAL A 79 -13.58 5.06 -6.31
CA VAL A 79 -12.12 4.97 -6.34
C VAL A 79 -11.56 5.92 -5.28
N ILE A 80 -10.78 5.35 -4.38
CA ILE A 80 -10.10 6.09 -3.32
C ILE A 80 -8.60 6.02 -3.63
N SER A 81 -8.02 7.16 -3.96
CA SER A 81 -6.58 7.29 -4.15
C SER A 81 -5.92 7.54 -2.80
N ILE A 82 -4.87 6.78 -2.50
CA ILE A 82 -4.04 6.97 -1.31
C ILE A 82 -2.82 7.78 -1.76
N TYR A 83 -2.64 8.96 -1.16
CA TYR A 83 -1.54 9.86 -1.46
C TYR A 83 -0.54 9.90 -0.31
N ASP A 84 0.69 10.28 -0.63
CA ASP A 84 1.66 10.67 0.38
C ASP A 84 1.16 11.92 1.12
N LEU A 85 1.47 11.99 2.41
CA LEU A 85 1.03 13.10 3.26
C LEU A 85 1.76 14.40 2.89
N ASP A 86 1.07 15.53 2.99
CA ASP A 86 1.75 16.82 2.84
C ASP A 86 2.74 17.09 4.01
N PRO A 87 3.64 18.09 3.93
CA PRO A 87 4.62 18.35 4.99
C PRO A 87 4.00 18.59 6.39
N ARG A 88 2.83 19.25 6.46
CA ARG A 88 2.14 19.53 7.72
C ARG A 88 1.49 18.26 8.27
N GLU A 89 0.83 17.49 7.41
CA GLU A 89 0.26 16.19 7.76
C GLU A 89 1.33 15.20 8.21
N SER A 90 2.47 15.17 7.52
CA SER A 90 3.63 14.34 7.85
C SER A 90 4.20 14.66 9.22
N ALA A 91 4.39 15.94 9.53
CA ALA A 91 4.84 16.37 10.85
C ALA A 91 3.87 15.97 11.96
N ARG A 92 2.56 16.13 11.72
CA ARG A 92 1.51 15.73 12.66
C ARG A 92 1.45 14.21 12.85
N ALA A 93 1.52 13.45 11.76
CA ALA A 93 1.53 11.99 11.77
C ALA A 93 2.77 11.46 12.49
N SER A 94 3.95 12.00 12.19
CA SER A 94 5.21 11.64 12.84
C SER A 94 5.15 11.81 14.36
N ARG A 95 4.68 12.97 14.84
CA ARG A 95 4.48 13.23 16.28
C ARG A 95 3.51 12.23 16.92
N ARG A 96 2.40 11.91 16.25
CA ARG A 96 1.40 10.94 16.73
C ARG A 96 1.98 9.53 16.81
N ILE A 97 2.63 9.07 15.75
CA ILE A 97 3.26 7.74 15.68
C ILE A 97 4.33 7.62 16.76
N ARG A 98 5.20 8.62 16.89
CA ARG A 98 6.27 8.66 17.90
C ARG A 98 5.72 8.57 19.31
N ARG A 99 4.66 9.34 19.61
CA ARG A 99 3.95 9.28 20.89
C ARG A 99 3.32 7.92 21.15
N SER A 100 2.63 7.34 20.16
CA SER A 100 2.01 6.03 20.29
C SER A 100 3.02 4.90 20.51
N ALA A 101 4.27 5.09 20.02
CA ALA A 101 5.38 4.17 20.22
C ALA A 101 6.13 4.38 21.54
N GLY A 102 5.64 5.26 22.42
CA GLY A 102 6.28 5.56 23.71
C GLY A 102 7.64 6.24 23.60
N ARG A 103 7.95 6.87 22.47
CA ARG A 103 9.20 7.61 22.26
C ARG A 103 9.04 9.07 22.73
N PRO A 104 10.09 9.69 23.29
CA PRO A 104 10.07 11.11 23.59
C PRO A 104 9.91 11.93 22.31
N ALA A 105 9.41 13.16 22.43
CA ALA A 105 9.36 14.08 21.28
C ALA A 105 10.77 14.24 20.68
N ALA A 106 10.87 14.21 19.35
CA ALA A 106 12.12 14.53 18.68
C ALA A 106 12.36 16.04 18.74
N GLU A 107 13.63 16.43 18.75
CA GLU A 107 14.02 17.83 18.58
C GLU A 107 13.40 18.39 17.29
N PRO A 108 12.81 19.61 17.32
CA PRO A 108 12.10 20.16 16.17
C PRO A 108 12.95 20.23 14.90
N GLU A 109 14.23 20.58 15.03
CA GLU A 109 15.17 20.67 13.92
C GLU A 109 15.47 19.29 13.32
N ALA A 110 15.80 18.31 14.15
CA ALA A 110 16.03 16.92 13.75
C ALA A 110 14.79 16.29 13.09
N ALA A 111 13.59 16.60 13.61
CA ALA A 111 12.34 16.13 13.01
C ALA A 111 12.11 16.73 11.62
N ASN A 112 12.36 18.04 11.45
CA ASN A 112 12.21 18.70 10.15
C ASN A 112 13.24 18.19 9.14
N GLU A 113 14.51 18.00 9.54
CA GLU A 113 15.55 17.40 8.70
C GLU A 113 15.12 16.00 8.23
N ALA A 114 14.73 15.13 9.16
CA ALA A 114 14.31 13.77 8.83
C ALA A 114 13.08 13.73 7.89
N LEU A 115 12.10 14.61 8.09
CA LEU A 115 10.91 14.70 7.24
C LEU A 115 11.24 15.23 5.84
N SER A 116 12.19 16.16 5.71
CA SER A 116 12.63 16.65 4.41
C SER A 116 13.34 15.58 3.57
N LEU A 117 13.98 14.61 4.21
CA LEU A 117 14.68 13.51 3.55
C LEU A 117 13.72 12.40 3.05
N ILE A 118 12.71 12.03 3.85
CA ILE A 118 11.83 10.88 3.54
C ILE A 118 10.52 11.26 2.84
N GLY A 119 10.13 12.53 2.90
CA GLY A 119 8.85 13.02 2.40
C GLY A 119 7.63 12.52 3.19
N GLY A 120 6.50 12.34 2.50
CA GLY A 120 5.19 12.08 3.09
C GLY A 120 4.75 10.62 3.17
N ARG A 121 5.60 9.69 2.71
CA ARG A 121 5.21 8.29 2.60
C ARG A 121 5.05 7.65 3.98
N LEU A 122 3.84 7.18 4.27
CA LEU A 122 3.46 6.64 5.57
C LEU A 122 4.37 5.50 6.05
N SER A 123 4.85 4.65 5.14
CA SER A 123 5.75 3.54 5.48
C SER A 123 7.09 4.03 6.04
N TYR A 124 7.68 5.07 5.45
CA TYR A 124 8.92 5.70 5.93
C TYR A 124 8.67 6.49 7.21
N LEU A 125 7.60 7.28 7.24
CA LEU A 125 7.20 8.01 8.45
C LEU A 125 7.06 7.08 9.65
N ASN A 126 6.46 5.90 9.47
CA ASN A 126 6.29 4.92 10.55
C ASN A 126 7.64 4.39 11.07
N LYS A 127 8.59 4.08 10.19
CA LYS A 127 9.93 3.61 10.57
C LYS A 127 10.73 4.70 11.29
N VAL A 128 10.81 5.89 10.69
CA VAL A 128 11.56 7.04 11.25
C VAL A 128 10.98 7.48 12.59
N SER A 129 9.66 7.62 12.70
CA SER A 129 9.02 8.11 13.92
C SER A 129 9.24 7.19 15.12
N LYS A 130 9.41 5.89 14.90
CA LYS A 130 9.66 4.87 15.94
C LYS A 130 11.14 4.72 16.32
N ALA A 131 12.05 5.24 15.50
CA ALA A 131 13.48 5.16 15.75
C ALA A 131 13.90 6.02 16.96
N LYS A 132 15.01 5.66 17.60
CA LYS A 132 15.60 6.48 18.66
C LYS A 132 16.08 7.80 18.06
N ASP A 133 17.00 7.68 17.09
CA ASP A 133 17.47 8.78 16.25
C ASP A 133 16.67 8.82 14.93
N VAL A 134 15.93 9.90 14.72
CA VAL A 134 15.08 10.09 13.54
C VAL A 134 15.88 10.46 12.30
N VAL A 135 16.97 11.22 12.45
CA VAL A 135 17.79 11.70 11.33
C VAL A 135 18.64 10.56 10.80
N GLN A 136 19.27 9.80 11.70
CA GLN A 136 20.05 8.63 11.31
C GLN A 136 19.18 7.60 10.57
N MET A 137 17.96 7.34 11.08
CA MET A 137 17.03 6.42 10.40
C MET A 137 16.60 6.96 9.03
N ALA A 138 16.32 8.25 8.90
CA ALA A 138 15.99 8.86 7.61
C ALA A 138 17.12 8.72 6.59
N LYS A 139 18.37 9.00 7.01
CA LYS A 139 19.57 8.84 6.17
C LYS A 139 19.78 7.38 5.75
N HIS A 140 19.59 6.44 6.67
CA HIS A 140 19.67 5.01 6.37
C HIS A 140 18.62 4.57 5.34
N LEU A 141 17.36 5.00 5.49
CA LEU A 141 16.31 4.68 4.52
C LEU A 141 16.60 5.26 3.13
N LEU A 142 17.11 6.50 3.06
CA LEU A 142 17.51 7.12 1.82
C LEU A 142 18.64 6.34 1.13
N GLN A 143 19.64 5.86 1.89
CA GLN A 143 20.72 5.04 1.35
C GLN A 143 20.21 3.71 0.80
N VAL A 144 19.31 3.03 1.52
CA VAL A 144 18.71 1.76 1.05
C VAL A 144 17.91 1.98 -0.23
N GLU A 145 17.08 3.02 -0.30
CA GLU A 145 16.28 3.33 -1.50
C GLU A 145 17.17 3.73 -2.68
N THR A 146 18.23 4.50 -2.42
CA THR A 146 19.24 4.86 -3.44
C THR A 146 19.95 3.62 -3.97
N GLY A 147 20.40 2.72 -3.10
CA GLY A 147 21.04 1.47 -3.50
C GLY A 147 20.11 0.56 -4.30
N TRP A 148 18.84 0.44 -3.87
CA TRP A 148 17.82 -0.27 -4.64
C TRP A 148 17.63 0.35 -6.03
N LEU A 149 17.49 1.68 -6.13
CA LEU A 149 17.32 2.36 -7.41
C LEU A 149 18.52 2.16 -8.34
N LEU A 150 19.75 2.29 -7.81
CA LEU A 150 20.99 2.05 -8.56
C LEU A 150 21.07 0.62 -9.11
N SER A 151 20.64 -0.37 -8.31
CA SER A 151 20.58 -1.78 -8.76
C SER A 151 19.58 -2.00 -9.90
N GLN A 152 18.47 -1.25 -9.92
CA GLN A 152 17.45 -1.40 -10.97
C GLN A 152 17.85 -0.73 -12.28
N ILE A 153 18.61 0.38 -12.22
CA ILE A 153 19.04 1.13 -13.42
C ILE A 153 20.37 0.64 -14.00
N GLY A 154 21.05 -0.32 -13.36
CA GLY A 154 22.30 -0.89 -13.85
C GLY A 154 23.48 0.07 -13.86
N LEU A 155 23.37 1.23 -13.20
CA LEU A 155 24.47 2.21 -13.05
C LEU A 155 25.31 1.88 -11.81
N ILE A 156 25.79 0.64 -11.73
CA ILE A 156 26.86 0.30 -10.81
C ILE A 156 28.17 0.57 -11.58
N PRO A 157 29.01 1.52 -11.16
CA PRO A 157 30.39 1.56 -11.64
C PRO A 157 31.02 0.25 -11.21
N ASP A 158 31.47 -0.59 -12.15
CA ASP A 158 32.13 -1.89 -11.95
C ASP A 158 32.76 -2.00 -10.55
N CYS A 159 31.98 -2.51 -9.60
CA CYS A 159 32.41 -2.83 -8.25
C CYS A 159 32.09 -4.30 -8.10
N ASP A 160 33.16 -5.10 -8.17
CA ASP A 160 33.22 -6.56 -8.14
C ASP A 160 31.91 -7.27 -7.74
N ASP A 161 31.45 -8.14 -8.66
CA ASP A 161 30.24 -8.98 -8.62
C ASP A 161 30.12 -9.93 -7.39
N ASP A 162 31.05 -9.88 -6.43
CA ASP A 162 31.12 -10.81 -5.30
C ASP A 162 30.30 -10.37 -4.06
N VAL A 163 29.68 -9.18 -4.07
CA VAL A 163 28.96 -8.62 -2.90
C VAL A 163 27.44 -8.76 -2.99
N MET A 164 26.90 -9.18 -4.14
CA MET A 164 25.44 -9.30 -4.35
C MET A 164 24.80 -10.47 -3.58
N ASP A 165 25.56 -11.47 -3.16
CA ASP A 165 25.04 -12.64 -2.43
C ASP A 165 24.68 -12.33 -0.96
N GLU A 166 25.21 -11.26 -0.36
CA GLU A 166 24.90 -10.92 1.03
C GLU A 166 23.54 -10.23 1.19
N VAL A 167 23.10 -9.44 0.21
CA VAL A 167 21.84 -8.68 0.31
C VAL A 167 20.61 -9.59 0.31
N GLN A 168 20.68 -10.73 -0.40
CA GLN A 168 19.56 -11.68 -0.45
C GLN A 168 19.36 -12.45 0.86
N ARG A 169 20.39 -12.59 1.71
CA ARG A 169 20.29 -13.24 3.03
C ARG A 169 19.63 -12.38 4.11
N PHE A 170 19.65 -11.05 3.99
CA PHE A 170 19.04 -10.16 4.98
C PHE A 170 17.51 -10.01 4.85
N LEU A 171 16.88 -10.57 3.81
CA LEU A 171 15.43 -10.55 3.61
C LEU A 171 14.70 -11.80 4.15
N GLN A 172 15.39 -12.68 4.89
CA GLN A 172 14.80 -13.86 5.52
C GLN A 172 14.70 -13.83 7.06
N TYR A 173 14.90 -12.67 7.70
CA TYR A 173 14.67 -12.51 9.14
C TYR A 173 13.85 -11.26 9.47
#